data_AF-A0A3B3W220-F1
#
_entry.id   AF-A0A3B3W220-F1
#
_cell.length_a   1.000
_cell.length_b   1.000
_cell.length_c   1.000
_cell.angle_alpha   90.00
_cell.angle_beta   90.00
_cell.angle_gamma   90.00
#
_symmetry.space_group_name_H-M   'P 1'
#
loop_
_entity.id
_entity.type
_entity.pdbx_description
1 polymer ?
#
loop_
_entity_poly.entity_id
_entity_poly.type
_entity_poly.pdbx_seq_one_letter_code
_entity_poly.pdbx_strand_id
1 'polypeptide(L)'
;MNKPKIVRPEVQPAHALWFDRKKYVTINFVVQKPTDVQVDIQPDKMICKNDTDDVFYNELHFYDKVQIYDSRERVHERTINFLLRKMKPDVAWPRLQKDPAKQPSWISVDFDNWRDWEHEEDEGKAEYDQYMD
;
A
#
# COMPACT_ATOMS: atom_id res chain seq x y z
N MET A 1 16.09 -26.67 9.98
CA MET A 1 15.73 -25.62 10.95
C MET A 1 14.34 -25.13 10.59
N ASN A 2 13.31 -25.49 11.37
CA ASN A 2 11.95 -25.03 11.14
C ASN A 2 11.86 -23.57 11.56
N LYS A 3 11.62 -22.66 10.62
CA LYS A 3 11.26 -21.28 10.95
C LYS A 3 9.94 -21.31 11.74
N PRO A 4 9.83 -20.66 12.91
CA PRO A 4 8.58 -20.62 13.64
C PRO A 4 7.51 -19.98 12.75
N LYS A 5 6.36 -20.65 12.63
CA LYS A 5 5.17 -20.06 12.00
C LYS A 5 4.77 -18.88 12.87
N ILE A 6 4.82 -17.66 12.32
CA ILE A 6 4.28 -16.47 12.96
C ILE A 6 2.77 -16.73 13.08
N VAL A 7 2.31 -17.01 14.30
CA VAL A 7 0.89 -17.18 14.61
C VAL A 7 0.26 -15.79 14.54
N ARG A 8 -0.76 -15.62 13.70
CA ARG A 8 -1.49 -14.35 13.62
C ARG A 8 -2.20 -14.10 14.95
N PRO A 9 -1.91 -12.99 15.66
CA PRO A 9 -2.64 -12.65 16.87
C PRO A 9 -4.09 -12.26 16.55
N GLU A 10 -5.04 -12.53 17.44
CA GLU A 10 -6.46 -12.15 17.33
C GLU A 10 -6.66 -10.65 17.62
N VAL A 11 -6.00 -9.78 16.85
CA VAL A 11 -6.12 -8.32 16.94
C VAL A 11 -6.77 -7.77 15.69
N GLN A 12 -7.52 -6.68 15.86
CA GLN A 12 -8.18 -6.03 14.75
C GLN A 12 -7.10 -5.38 13.85
N PRO A 13 -7.07 -5.69 12.53
CA PRO A 13 -6.12 -5.06 11.63
C PRO A 13 -6.42 -3.57 11.51
N ALA A 14 -5.38 -2.74 11.38
CA ALA A 14 -5.55 -1.33 11.08
C ALA A 14 -6.19 -1.16 9.70
N HIS A 15 -7.11 -0.20 9.55
CA HIS A 15 -7.68 0.15 8.26
C HIS A 15 -6.59 0.71 7.34
N ALA A 16 -6.63 0.35 6.06
CA ALA A 16 -5.64 0.75 5.08
C ALA A 16 -6.31 1.33 3.83
N LEU A 17 -5.81 2.48 3.41
CA LEU A 17 -6.14 3.13 2.14
C LEU A 17 -5.01 2.92 1.15
N TRP A 18 -5.30 2.58 -0.10
CA TRP A 18 -4.25 2.38 -1.10
C TRP A 18 -4.62 2.98 -2.45
N PHE A 19 -3.60 3.34 -3.22
CA PHE A 19 -3.75 3.75 -4.61
C PHE A 19 -2.51 3.40 -5.41
N ASP A 20 -2.69 3.37 -6.72
CA ASP A 20 -1.65 3.01 -7.68
C ASP A 20 -1.13 4.21 -8.48
N ARG A 21 0.11 4.11 -8.93
CA ARG A 21 0.78 4.98 -9.91
C ARG A 21 1.68 4.15 -10.82
N LYS A 22 2.11 4.77 -11.92
CA LYS A 22 3.01 4.20 -12.92
C LYS A 22 4.20 3.42 -12.32
N LYS A 23 4.90 3.98 -11.32
CA LYS A 23 6.10 3.36 -10.72
C LYS A 23 5.90 2.81 -9.30
N TYR A 24 4.91 3.29 -8.57
CA TYR A 24 4.78 3.04 -7.13
C TYR A 24 3.35 2.71 -6.76
N VAL A 25 3.19 1.85 -5.76
CA VAL A 25 1.93 1.61 -5.06
C VAL A 25 2.04 2.26 -3.69
N THR A 26 1.05 3.03 -3.29
CA THR A 26 1.01 3.67 -1.97
C THR A 26 -0.01 2.97 -1.08
N ILE A 27 0.36 2.71 0.18
CA ILE A 27 -0.53 2.15 1.21
C ILE A 27 -0.43 3.02 2.46
N ASN A 28 -1.57 3.43 3.02
CA ASN A 28 -1.69 4.25 4.21
C ASN A 28 -2.47 3.48 5.27
N PHE A 29 -1.79 2.99 6.31
CA PHE A 29 -2.49 2.47 7.49
C PHE A 29 -2.95 3.63 8.36
N VAL A 30 -4.22 3.63 8.76
CA VAL A 30 -4.84 4.62 9.62
C VAL A 30 -4.69 4.16 11.07
N VAL A 31 -3.66 4.67 11.74
CA VAL A 31 -3.33 4.34 13.13
C VAL A 31 -3.13 5.63 13.89
N GLN A 32 -3.84 5.80 15.02
CA GLN A 32 -3.72 7.00 15.84
C GLN A 32 -2.49 6.89 16.75
N LYS A 33 -1.61 7.89 16.72
CA LYS A 33 -0.39 7.97 17.53
C LYS A 33 0.42 6.66 17.52
N PRO A 34 0.82 6.17 16.35
CA PRO A 34 1.53 4.90 16.24
C PRO A 34 2.85 4.93 17.03
N THR A 35 3.03 3.94 17.89
CA THR A 35 4.26 3.71 18.68
C THR A 35 4.84 2.33 18.37
N ASP A 36 6.17 2.22 18.47
CA ASP A 36 6.90 0.95 18.34
C ASP A 36 6.52 0.11 17.10
N VAL A 37 6.29 0.80 15.98
CA VAL A 37 5.89 0.18 14.71
C VAL A 37 7.02 -0.69 14.17
N GLN A 38 6.70 -1.93 13.87
CA GLN A 38 7.58 -2.90 13.22
C GLN A 38 7.08 -3.18 11.80
N VAL A 39 7.99 -3.06 10.86
CA VAL A 39 7.74 -3.24 9.43
C VAL A 39 8.66 -4.30 8.87
N ASP A 40 8.10 -5.23 8.11
CA ASP A 40 8.83 -6.19 7.28
C ASP A 40 8.28 -6.15 5.85
N ILE A 41 9.06 -5.60 4.92
CA ILE A 41 8.73 -5.56 3.49
C ILE A 41 9.52 -6.66 2.79
N GLN A 42 8.79 -7.61 2.20
CA GLN A 42 9.33 -8.69 1.38
C GLN A 42 8.93 -8.45 -0.09
N PRO A 43 9.55 -9.14 -1.07
CA PRO A 43 9.21 -8.91 -2.46
C PRO A 43 7.75 -9.15 -2.81
N ASP A 44 7.05 -10.06 -2.12
CA ASP A 44 5.68 -10.49 -2.44
C ASP A 44 4.66 -10.23 -1.33
N LYS A 45 5.09 -9.68 -0.18
CA LYS A 45 4.21 -9.35 0.94
C LYS A 45 4.82 -8.30 1.86
N MET A 46 4.00 -7.75 2.74
CA MET A 46 4.48 -7.00 3.89
C MET A 46 3.71 -7.35 5.16
N ILE A 47 4.38 -7.10 6.29
CA ILE A 47 3.82 -7.16 7.63
C ILE A 47 4.04 -5.79 8.29
N CYS A 48 2.99 -5.24 8.89
CA CYS A 48 3.04 -4.01 9.69
C CYS A 48 2.30 -4.28 11.00
N LYS A 49 2.97 -4.07 12.14
CA LYS A 49 2.40 -4.31 13.47
C LYS A 49 3.02 -3.39 14.51
N ASN A 50 2.40 -3.31 15.68
CA ASN A 50 3.03 -2.84 16.91
C ASN A 50 2.89 -3.92 17.99
N ASP A 51 3.66 -3.81 19.07
CA ASP A 51 3.63 -4.76 20.19
C ASP A 51 3.18 -4.09 21.52
N THR A 52 2.84 -2.80 21.49
CA THR A 52 2.52 -1.95 22.66
C THR A 52 1.31 -1.08 22.38
N ASP A 53 0.30 -1.09 23.26
CA ASP A 53 -0.95 -0.30 23.23
C ASP A 53 -1.73 -0.31 21.89
N ASP A 54 -3.06 -0.51 21.93
CA ASP A 54 -3.90 -0.57 20.71
C ASP A 54 -3.29 -1.47 19.61
N VAL A 55 -2.92 -2.69 20.00
CA VAL A 55 -2.14 -3.63 19.18
C VAL A 55 -2.85 -3.93 17.86
N PHE A 56 -2.15 -3.71 16.75
CA PHE A 56 -2.61 -4.05 15.41
C PHE A 56 -1.63 -4.98 14.71
N TYR A 57 -2.17 -5.81 13.81
CA TYR A 57 -1.39 -6.66 12.93
C TYR A 57 -2.01 -6.65 11.54
N ASN A 58 -1.23 -6.22 10.56
CA ASN A 58 -1.59 -6.26 9.16
C ASN A 58 -0.58 -7.10 8.39
N GLU A 59 -1.07 -8.08 7.65
CA GLU A 59 -0.29 -8.85 6.70
C GLU A 59 -1.03 -8.84 5.37
N LEU A 60 -0.36 -8.38 4.31
CA LEU A 60 -0.90 -8.37 2.96
C LEU A 60 0.10 -8.94 1.96
N HIS A 61 -0.44 -9.71 1.01
CA HIS A 61 0.32 -10.32 -0.08
C HIS A 61 0.08 -9.51 -1.33
N PHE A 62 1.14 -8.94 -1.89
CA PHE A 62 1.06 -8.00 -3.01
C PHE A 62 0.55 -8.66 -4.28
N TYR A 63 -0.14 -7.89 -5.13
CA TYR A 63 -0.60 -8.33 -6.45
C TYR A 63 0.55 -8.81 -7.34
N ASP A 64 1.63 -8.03 -7.43
CA ASP A 64 2.90 -8.41 -8.05
C ASP A 64 4.07 -7.98 -7.16
N LYS A 65 5.29 -8.34 -7.53
CA LYS A 65 6.48 -8.10 -6.71
C LYS A 65 6.84 -6.62 -6.62
N VAL A 66 7.41 -6.25 -5.47
CA VAL A 66 7.99 -4.93 -5.20
C VAL A 66 9.50 -5.00 -5.04
N GLN A 67 10.19 -3.90 -5.34
CA GLN A 67 11.62 -3.72 -5.10
C GLN A 67 11.80 -3.19 -3.67
N ILE A 68 12.30 -4.05 -2.78
CA ILE A 68 12.41 -3.73 -1.34
C ILE A 68 13.33 -2.53 -1.07
N TYR A 69 14.43 -2.41 -1.82
CA TYR A 69 15.46 -1.39 -1.56
C TYR A 69 15.08 0.02 -2.04
N ASP A 70 14.05 0.15 -2.88
CA ASP A 70 13.45 1.43 -3.31
C ASP A 70 12.03 1.62 -2.72
N SER A 71 11.66 0.76 -1.77
CA SER A 71 10.43 0.89 -1.00
C SER A 71 10.73 1.52 0.35
N ARG A 72 9.81 2.32 0.87
CA ARG A 72 9.99 3.05 2.13
C ARG A 72 8.70 3.22 2.89
N GLU A 73 8.82 3.24 4.21
CA GLU A 73 7.78 3.60 5.16
C GLU A 73 8.01 4.98 5.77
N ARG A 74 6.93 5.62 6.19
CA ARG A 74 6.97 6.86 6.97
C ARG A 74 5.84 6.88 8.00
N VAL A 75 6.22 6.92 9.26
CA VAL A 75 5.29 7.05 10.38
C VAL A 75 4.93 8.53 10.58
N HIS A 76 3.64 8.81 10.69
CA HIS A 76 3.08 10.13 11.00
C HIS A 76 2.17 10.01 12.23
N GLU A 77 1.66 11.14 12.73
CA GLU A 77 0.82 11.17 13.94
C GLU A 77 -0.49 10.37 13.81
N ARG A 78 -1.01 10.20 12.59
CA ARG A 78 -2.32 9.57 12.33
C ARG A 78 -2.28 8.46 11.29
N THR A 79 -1.11 8.23 10.69
CA THR A 79 -0.96 7.25 9.61
C THR A 79 0.44 6.66 9.57
N ILE A 80 0.55 5.48 8.98
CA ILE A 80 1.82 4.91 8.55
C ILE A 80 1.74 4.77 7.03
N ASN A 81 2.50 5.59 6.32
CA ASN A 81 2.55 5.63 4.87
C ASN A 81 3.62 4.66 4.35
N PHE A 82 3.29 3.93 3.29
CA PHE A 82 4.20 3.06 2.58
C PHE A 82 4.20 3.48 1.12
N LEU A 83 5.39 3.74 0.58
CA LEU A 83 5.63 3.92 -0.83
C LEU A 83 6.40 2.71 -1.33
N LEU A 84 5.72 1.82 -2.06
CA LEU A 84 6.27 0.56 -2.52
C LEU A 84 6.67 0.67 -3.99
N ARG A 85 7.94 0.41 -4.31
CA ARG A 85 8.42 0.43 -5.69
C ARG A 85 7.99 -0.83 -6.42
N LYS A 86 7.26 -0.70 -7.53
CA LYS A 86 6.93 -1.86 -8.37
C LYS A 86 8.19 -2.45 -9.02
N MET A 87 8.26 -3.78 -9.12
CA MET A 87 9.28 -4.44 -9.94
C MET A 87 9.06 -4.20 -11.43
N LYS A 88 7.80 -4.14 -11.87
CA LYS A 88 7.39 -3.81 -13.23
C LYS A 88 6.72 -2.42 -13.21
N PRO A 89 7.43 -1.35 -13.57
CA PRO A 89 6.78 -0.06 -13.78
C PRO A 89 5.82 -0.17 -14.98
N ASP A 90 4.92 0.80 -15.08
CA ASP A 90 4.02 0.96 -16.24
C ASP A 90 3.00 -0.19 -16.40
N VAL A 91 2.70 -0.89 -15.31
CA VAL A 91 1.65 -1.92 -15.22
C VAL A 91 0.69 -1.57 -14.08
N ALA A 92 -0.60 -1.38 -14.37
CA ALA A 92 -1.61 -1.17 -13.35
C ALA A 92 -1.80 -2.38 -12.45
N TRP A 93 -2.00 -2.07 -11.17
CA TRP A 93 -2.46 -3.03 -10.20
C TRP A 93 -3.98 -2.91 -10.10
N PRO A 94 -4.77 -3.84 -10.69
CA PRO A 94 -6.23 -3.79 -10.61
C PRO A 94 -6.75 -4.03 -9.18
N ARG A 95 -5.87 -4.50 -8.29
CA ARG A 95 -6.12 -4.75 -6.88
C ARG A 95 -4.79 -4.75 -6.14
N LEU A 96 -4.82 -4.53 -4.83
CA LEU A 96 -3.61 -4.57 -4.00
C LEU A 96 -3.13 -6.00 -3.72
N GLN A 97 -4.07 -6.95 -3.56
CA GLN A 97 -3.76 -8.32 -3.16
C GLN A 97 -3.72 -9.31 -4.33
N LYS A 98 -2.80 -10.27 -4.26
CA LYS A 98 -2.67 -11.34 -5.26
C LYS A 98 -3.95 -12.14 -5.46
N ASP A 99 -4.52 -12.61 -4.35
CA ASP A 99 -5.67 -13.48 -4.30
C ASP A 99 -6.96 -12.66 -4.20
N PRO A 100 -7.80 -12.62 -5.25
CA PRO A 100 -9.03 -11.83 -5.25
C PRO A 100 -10.05 -12.32 -4.21
N ALA A 101 -10.01 -13.60 -3.83
CA ALA A 101 -10.91 -14.15 -2.82
C ALA A 101 -10.53 -13.73 -1.38
N LYS A 102 -9.35 -13.13 -1.20
CA LYS A 102 -8.81 -12.74 0.11
C LYS A 102 -8.84 -11.25 0.37
N GLN A 103 -9.55 -10.46 -0.45
CA GLN A 103 -9.61 -9.02 -0.26
C GLN A 103 -10.15 -8.70 1.15
N PRO A 104 -9.31 -8.21 2.08
CA PRO A 104 -9.73 -8.03 3.45
C PRO A 104 -10.62 -6.80 3.57
N SER A 105 -11.61 -6.85 4.46
CA SER A 105 -12.53 -5.73 4.72
C SER A 105 -11.83 -4.47 5.26
N TRP A 106 -10.61 -4.59 5.77
CA TRP A 106 -9.81 -3.48 6.27
C TRP A 106 -9.02 -2.74 5.18
N ILE A 107 -9.07 -3.17 3.91
CA ILE A 107 -8.40 -2.48 2.79
C ILE A 107 -9.45 -1.77 1.94
N SER A 108 -9.24 -0.49 1.65
CA SER A 108 -10.11 0.31 0.78
C SER A 108 -9.28 1.15 -0.19
N VAL A 109 -9.85 1.51 -1.34
CA VAL A 109 -9.20 2.40 -2.30
C VAL A 109 -9.18 3.82 -1.73
N ASP A 110 -8.04 4.49 -1.84
CA ASP A 110 -7.91 5.92 -1.58
C ASP A 110 -8.42 6.70 -2.79
N PHE A 111 -9.72 7.03 -2.81
CA PHE A 111 -10.33 7.71 -3.97
C PHE A 111 -9.84 9.14 -4.16
N ASP A 112 -9.37 9.81 -3.10
CA ASP A 112 -8.83 11.17 -3.19
C ASP A 112 -7.55 11.18 -4.03
N ASN A 113 -6.69 10.17 -3.81
CA ASN A 113 -5.42 10.01 -4.51
C ASN A 113 -5.49 9.09 -5.73
N TRP A 114 -6.54 8.29 -5.93
CA TRP A 114 -6.62 7.38 -7.07
C TRP A 114 -6.68 8.14 -8.41
N ARG A 115 -6.00 7.61 -9.44
CA ARG A 115 -5.94 8.17 -10.80
C ARG A 115 -5.87 7.01 -11.81
N ASP A 116 -6.57 7.16 -12.93
CA ASP A 116 -6.52 6.22 -14.06
C ASP A 116 -5.34 6.53 -14.99
N TRP A 117 -4.13 6.43 -14.42
CA TRP A 117 -2.90 6.88 -15.07
C TRP A 117 -2.52 6.07 -16.32
N GLU A 118 -3.15 4.90 -16.57
CA GLU A 118 -2.96 4.13 -17.82
C GLU A 118 -3.64 4.80 -19.02
N HIS A 119 -4.69 5.58 -18.77
CA HIS A 119 -5.49 6.25 -19.80
C HIS A 119 -5.27 7.78 -19.79
N GLU A 120 -4.35 8.30 -18.97
CA GLU A 120 -4.01 9.74 -18.89
C GLU A 120 -3.13 10.25 -20.05
N GLU A 121 -2.87 9.43 -21.08
CA GLU A 121 -2.20 9.91 -22.31
C GLU A 121 -3.19 10.76 -23.14
N ASP A 122 -3.21 12.08 -22.88
CA ASP A 122 -3.40 13.21 -23.83
C ASP A 122 -4.39 14.33 -23.44
N GLU A 123 -5.21 14.20 -22.39
CA GLU A 123 -6.23 15.25 -22.12
C GLU A 123 -5.64 16.55 -21.53
N GLY A 124 -4.61 16.46 -20.68
CA GLY A 124 -4.05 17.64 -20.02
C GLY A 124 -3.26 18.59 -20.93
N LYS A 125 -2.77 18.10 -22.08
CA LYS A 125 -2.08 18.94 -23.07
C LYS A 125 -3.08 19.60 -24.03
N ALA A 126 -4.12 18.87 -24.43
CA ALA A 126 -5.17 19.40 -25.30
C ALA A 126 -5.99 20.51 -24.62
N GLU A 127 -6.33 20.36 -23.34
CA GLU A 127 -7.02 21.42 -22.59
C GLU A 127 -6.15 22.66 -22.42
N TYR A 128 -4.87 22.52 -22.05
CA TYR A 128 -3.96 23.66 -21.91
C TYR A 128 -3.78 24.43 -23.22
N ASP A 129 -3.60 23.73 -24.34
CA ASP A 129 -3.45 24.36 -25.65
C ASP A 129 -4.77 25.03 -26.12
N GLN A 130 -5.95 24.49 -25.76
CA GLN A 130 -7.25 25.11 -26.04
C GLN A 130 -7.58 26.33 -25.15
N TYR A 131 -7.04 26.39 -23.93
CA TYR A 131 -7.17 27.55 -23.04
C TYR A 131 -6.18 28.69 -23.37
N MET A 132 -5.10 28.37 -24.11
CA MET A 132 -4.05 29.31 -24.49
C MET A 132 -4.21 29.89 -25.90
N ASP A 133 -5.18 29.39 -26.66
CA ASP A 133 -5.71 29.99 -27.91
C ASP A 133 -6.96 30.85 -27.63
#